data_AF-A0A8J5TJW7-F1
#
_entry.id   AF-A0A8J5TJW7-F1
#
_cell.length_a   1.000
_cell.length_b   1.000
_cell.length_c   1.000
_cell.angle_alpha   90.00
_cell.angle_beta   90.00
_cell.angle_gamma   90.00
#
_symmetry.space_group_name_H-M   'P 1'
#
loop_
_entity.id
_entity.type
_entity.pdbx_description
1 polymer ?
#
loop_
_entity_poly.entity_id
_entity_poly.type
_entity_poly.pdbx_seq_one_letter_code
_entity_poly.pdbx_strand_id
1 'polypeptide(L)'
;MVEEKTAWKEVTVRCLCAAWRPLWPECVLQRDFEGFEELEEEAVVHEIVSLGNSMGLEVDDDDVEELVEEHSKELSTDELLELHKEENETLKRSLTSEESGEEEDKEESRIVLLLEQTVQTC
;
A
#
# COMPACT_ATOMS: atom_id res chain seq x y z
N MET A 1 1.36 36.72 8.43
CA MET A 1 1.35 35.31 7.98
C MET A 1 1.68 34.40 9.17
N VAL A 2 0.78 34.27 10.15
CA VAL A 2 0.95 33.34 11.30
C VAL A 2 -0.43 32.80 11.76
N GLU A 3 -1.37 32.55 10.84
CA GLU A 3 -2.73 32.08 11.20
C GLU A 3 -3.10 30.71 10.64
N GLU A 4 -2.26 30.08 9.82
CA GLU A 4 -2.64 28.82 9.13
C GLU A 4 -2.40 27.56 9.99
N LYS A 5 -1.58 27.65 11.05
CA LYS A 5 -1.24 26.48 11.89
C LYS A 5 -2.13 26.28 13.12
N THR A 6 -3.08 27.18 13.38
CA THR A 6 -3.98 27.06 14.54
C THR A 6 -5.18 26.16 14.24
N ALA A 7 -5.73 26.23 13.02
CA ALA A 7 -6.91 25.46 12.63
C ALA A 7 -6.70 23.93 12.74
N TRP A 8 -5.49 23.45 12.42
CA TRP A 8 -5.15 22.03 12.51
C TRP A 8 -5.04 21.49 13.94
N LYS A 9 -4.88 22.36 14.95
CA LYS A 9 -4.80 21.91 16.35
C LYS A 9 -6.13 21.40 16.90
N GLU A 10 -7.25 21.81 16.29
CA GLU A 10 -8.60 21.40 16.69
C GLU A 10 -9.05 20.13 15.96
N VAL A 11 -8.30 19.70 14.95
CA VAL A 11 -8.60 18.50 14.17
C VAL A 11 -8.15 17.28 14.96
N THR A 12 -9.11 16.53 15.49
CA THR A 12 -8.83 15.25 16.15
C THR A 12 -8.52 14.15 15.13
N VAL A 13 -7.80 13.11 15.55
CA VAL A 13 -7.58 11.90 14.73
C VAL A 13 -8.91 11.31 14.25
N ARG A 14 -9.94 11.34 15.10
CA ARG A 14 -11.31 10.94 14.73
C ARG A 14 -11.87 11.74 13.56
N CYS A 15 -11.66 13.06 13.52
CA CYS A 15 -12.08 13.91 12.40
C CYS A 15 -11.37 13.52 11.11
N LEU A 16 -10.05 13.22 11.17
CA LEU A 16 -9.29 12.74 10.03
C LEU A 16 -9.82 11.37 9.57
N CYS A 17 -9.91 10.39 10.46
CA CYS A 17 -10.45 9.06 10.14
C CYS A 17 -11.84 9.15 9.50
N ALA A 18 -12.75 9.99 10.03
CA ALA A 18 -14.08 10.17 9.47
C ALA A 18 -14.06 10.78 8.06
N ALA A 19 -13.17 11.74 7.79
CA ALA A 19 -13.03 12.37 6.48
C ALA A 19 -12.43 11.43 5.43
N TRP A 20 -11.47 10.58 5.82
CA TRP A 20 -10.77 9.67 4.92
C TRP A 20 -11.52 8.37 4.66
N ARG A 21 -12.41 7.94 5.57
CA ARG A 21 -13.13 6.65 5.49
C ARG A 21 -13.90 6.42 4.17
N PRO A 22 -14.57 7.42 3.56
CA PRO A 22 -15.26 7.22 2.28
C PRO A 22 -14.31 7.14 1.08
N LEU A 23 -13.11 7.71 1.19
CA LEU A 23 -12.15 7.85 0.09
C LEU A 23 -11.12 6.73 0.09
N TRP A 24 -10.68 6.30 1.28
CA TRP A 24 -9.69 5.26 1.46
C TRP A 24 -9.98 4.43 2.72
N PRO A 25 -10.96 3.52 2.63
CA PRO A 25 -11.36 2.68 3.76
C PRO A 25 -10.22 1.86 4.37
N GLU A 26 -9.26 1.44 3.55
CA GLU A 26 -8.12 0.59 3.94
C GLU A 26 -7.08 1.36 4.78
N CYS A 27 -6.97 2.68 4.58
CA CYS A 27 -6.06 3.53 5.37
C CYS A 27 -6.68 4.02 6.68
N VAL A 28 -7.98 3.84 6.87
CA VAL A 28 -8.65 4.18 8.13
C VAL A 28 -8.82 2.91 8.94
N LEU A 29 -7.99 2.76 9.99
CA LEU A 29 -8.14 1.65 10.92
C LEU A 29 -9.60 1.58 11.39
N GLN A 30 -10.18 0.38 11.36
CA GLN A 30 -11.58 0.13 11.74
C GLN A 30 -11.87 0.45 13.23
N ARG A 31 -10.85 0.83 13.99
CA ARG A 31 -10.85 1.08 15.42
C ARG A 31 -10.89 2.59 15.71
N ASP A 32 -12.06 3.18 15.61
CA ASP A 32 -12.38 4.52 16.14
C ASP A 32 -12.76 4.46 17.64
N PHE A 33 -12.02 3.67 18.43
CA PHE A 33 -12.33 3.45 19.84
C PHE A 33 -12.08 4.71 20.68
N GLU A 34 -13.16 5.42 20.98
CA GLU A 34 -13.21 6.46 22.01
C GLU A 34 -13.55 5.76 23.34
N GLY A 35 -12.60 5.69 24.29
CA GLY A 35 -12.83 5.10 25.62
C GLY A 35 -11.99 3.86 25.99
N PHE A 36 -10.96 3.50 25.22
CA PHE A 36 -9.87 2.74 25.83
C PHE A 36 -9.12 3.68 26.76
N GLU A 37 -9.02 3.32 28.05
CA GLU A 37 -8.01 3.92 28.90
C GLU A 37 -6.67 3.72 28.22
N GLU A 38 -5.86 4.77 28.18
CA GLU A 38 -4.47 4.72 27.73
C GLU A 38 -3.77 3.75 28.68
N LEU A 39 -3.74 2.47 28.30
CA LEU A 39 -3.06 1.44 29.05
C LEU A 39 -1.57 1.79 29.00
N GLU A 40 -0.93 1.78 30.16
CA GLU A 40 0.53 1.93 30.23
C GLU A 40 1.15 0.88 29.29
N GLU A 41 2.07 1.31 28.42
CA GLU A 41 2.70 0.45 27.41
C GLU A 41 3.27 -0.83 28.06
N GLU A 42 3.86 -0.68 29.24
CA GLU A 42 4.35 -1.77 30.08
C GLU A 42 3.28 -2.83 30.42
N ALA A 43 2.06 -2.40 30.70
CA ALA A 43 0.96 -3.29 31.03
C ALA A 43 0.52 -4.12 29.81
N VAL A 44 0.56 -3.51 28.62
CA VAL A 44 0.23 -4.17 27.36
C VAL A 44 1.31 -5.19 26.99
N VAL A 45 2.58 -4.84 27.13
CA VAL A 45 3.72 -5.75 26.88
C VAL A 45 3.61 -6.98 27.79
N HIS A 46 3.42 -6.77 29.10
CA HIS A 46 3.30 -7.86 30.05
C HIS A 46 2.07 -8.77 29.79
N GLU A 47 0.93 -8.20 29.36
CA GLU A 47 -0.24 -8.99 28.95
C GLU A 47 0.04 -9.86 27.72
N ILE A 48 0.76 -9.33 26.73
CA ILE A 48 1.15 -10.05 25.53
C ILE A 48 2.09 -11.21 25.88
N VAL A 49 3.11 -10.96 26.70
CA VAL A 49 4.06 -11.97 27.18
C VAL A 49 3.34 -13.06 27.97
N SER A 50 2.45 -12.70 28.89
CA SER A 50 1.62 -13.66 29.62
C SER A 50 0.76 -14.52 28.71
N LEU A 51 0.15 -13.91 27.68
CA LEU A 51 -0.66 -14.61 26.69
C LEU A 51 0.19 -15.58 25.85
N GLY A 52 1.34 -15.14 25.34
CA GLY A 52 2.27 -15.98 24.57
C GLY A 52 2.72 -17.21 25.37
N ASN A 53 3.14 -16.98 26.61
CA ASN A 53 3.53 -18.05 27.53
C ASN A 53 2.36 -19.02 27.83
N SER A 54 1.13 -18.51 27.96
CA SER A 54 -0.06 -19.36 28.14
C SER A 54 -0.36 -20.24 26.92
N MET A 55 0.05 -19.81 25.72
CA MET A 55 -0.04 -20.58 24.49
C MET A 55 1.15 -21.53 24.27
N GLY A 56 2.12 -21.54 25.20
CA GLY A 56 3.32 -22.37 25.11
C GLY A 56 4.40 -21.78 24.19
N LEU A 57 4.32 -20.49 23.88
CA LEU A 57 5.41 -19.75 23.26
C LEU A 57 6.38 -19.29 24.35
N GLU A 58 7.68 -19.38 24.10
CA GLU A 58 8.70 -18.79 24.96
C GLU A 58 8.92 -17.36 24.44
N VAL A 59 8.31 -16.39 25.11
CA VAL A 59 8.34 -14.96 24.75
C VAL A 59 8.66 -14.17 26.01
N ASP A 60 9.57 -13.21 25.92
CA ASP A 60 9.87 -12.22 26.95
C ASP A 60 9.55 -10.78 26.48
N ASP A 61 9.79 -9.81 27.35
CA ASP A 61 9.45 -8.41 27.08
C ASP A 61 10.33 -7.84 25.93
N ASP A 62 11.60 -8.26 25.85
CA ASP A 62 12.54 -7.82 24.81
C ASP A 62 12.06 -8.30 23.42
N ASP A 63 11.54 -9.52 23.33
CA ASP A 63 10.97 -10.08 22.09
C ASP A 63 9.79 -9.23 21.57
N VAL A 64 8.97 -8.68 22.47
CA VAL A 64 7.82 -7.83 22.12
C VAL A 64 8.31 -6.44 21.69
N GLU A 65 9.28 -5.87 22.39
CA GLU A 65 9.88 -4.58 22.03
C GLU A 65 10.56 -4.64 20.66
N GLU A 66 11.36 -5.68 20.38
CA GLU A 66 12.03 -5.89 19.08
C GLU A 66 11.00 -5.91 17.93
N LEU A 67 9.90 -6.65 18.12
CA LEU A 67 8.84 -6.76 17.11
C LEU A 67 8.16 -5.42 16.83
N VAL A 68 7.90 -4.63 17.87
CA VAL A 68 7.30 -3.30 17.74
C VAL A 68 8.25 -2.35 17.02
N GLU A 69 9.53 -2.36 17.39
CA GLU A 69 10.55 -1.51 16.77
C GLU A 69 10.74 -1.86 15.28
N GLU A 70 10.85 -3.15 14.92
CA GLU A 70 11.00 -3.60 13.53
C GLU A 70 9.86 -3.07 12.64
N HIS A 71 8.63 -3.09 13.15
CA HIS A 71 7.44 -2.69 12.40
C HIS A 71 7.07 -1.20 12.55
N SER A 72 7.75 -0.47 13.43
CA SER A 72 7.55 0.98 13.59
C SER A 72 8.25 1.80 12.50
N LYS A 73 9.10 1.17 11.67
CA LYS A 73 9.84 1.87 10.62
C LYS A 73 8.87 2.34 9.53
N GLU A 74 8.48 3.61 9.62
CA GLU A 74 7.80 4.31 8.54
C GLU A 74 8.73 4.49 7.34
N LEU A 75 8.16 4.39 6.13
CA LEU A 75 8.89 4.73 4.91
C LEU A 75 9.21 6.22 4.91
N SER A 76 10.46 6.56 4.64
CA SER A 76 10.84 7.93 4.35
C SER A 76 10.23 8.41 3.03
N THR A 77 10.13 9.72 2.85
CA THR A 77 9.66 10.31 1.59
C THR A 77 10.51 9.88 0.39
N ASP A 78 11.81 9.67 0.59
CA ASP A 78 12.72 9.23 -0.46
C ASP A 78 12.49 7.75 -0.82
N GLU A 79 12.33 6.87 0.17
CA GLU A 79 11.97 5.45 -0.05
C GLU A 79 10.60 5.32 -0.75
N LEU A 80 9.62 6.15 -0.39
CA LEU A 80 8.32 6.17 -1.05
C LEU A 80 8.41 6.59 -2.53
N LEU A 81 9.24 7.60 -2.84
CA LEU A 81 9.48 8.03 -4.23
C LEU A 81 10.20 6.96 -5.06
N GLU A 82 11.12 6.22 -4.44
CA GLU A 82 11.81 5.10 -5.09
C GLU A 82 10.83 3.97 -5.43
N LEU A 83 9.95 3.59 -4.50
CA LEU A 83 8.90 2.61 -4.74
C LEU A 83 7.94 3.03 -5.85
N HIS A 84 7.49 4.28 -5.85
CA HIS A 84 6.62 4.80 -6.91
C HIS A 84 7.32 4.77 -8.29
N LYS A 85 8.63 4.99 -8.33
CA LYS A 85 9.41 4.87 -9.57
C LYS A 85 9.49 3.41 -10.03
N GLU A 86 9.75 2.47 -9.12
CA GLU A 86 9.79 1.04 -9.43
C GLU A 86 8.44 0.51 -9.95
N GLU A 87 7.34 0.91 -9.33
CA GLU A 87 5.98 0.56 -9.77
C GLU A 87 5.72 1.08 -11.19
N ASN A 88 6.04 2.35 -11.45
CA ASN A 88 5.87 2.92 -12.79
C ASN A 88 6.72 2.23 -13.86
N GLU A 89 7.97 1.86 -13.54
CA GLU A 89 8.82 1.12 -14.47
C GLU A 89 8.31 -0.32 -14.70
N THR A 90 7.73 -0.94 -13.68
CA THR A 90 7.11 -2.26 -13.78
C THR A 90 5.86 -2.22 -14.66
N LEU A 91 5.00 -1.21 -14.46
CA LEU A 91 3.81 -0.99 -15.27
C LEU A 91 4.16 -0.69 -16.74
N LYS A 92 5.19 0.14 -16.98
CA LYS A 92 5.69 0.37 -18.35
C LYS A 92 6.16 -0.92 -19.00
N ARG A 93 6.89 -1.76 -18.26
CA ARG A 93 7.39 -3.04 -18.77
C ARG A 93 6.25 -4.01 -19.10
N SER A 94 5.19 -4.06 -18.29
CA SER A 94 4.03 -4.90 -18.60
C SER A 94 3.31 -4.42 -19.86
N LEU A 95 3.06 -3.11 -19.97
CA LEU A 95 2.45 -2.49 -21.16
C LEU A 95 3.26 -2.74 -22.44
N THR A 96 4.59 -2.59 -22.40
CA THR A 96 5.47 -2.88 -23.55
C THR A 96 5.51 -4.36 -23.91
N SER A 97 5.32 -5.27 -22.95
CA SER A 97 5.27 -6.71 -23.20
C SER A 97 3.96 -7.16 -23.85
N GLU A 98 2.86 -6.41 -23.65
CA GLU A 98 1.56 -6.69 -24.26
C GLU A 98 1.44 -6.04 -25.66
N GLU A 99 2.10 -4.91 -25.90
CA GLU A 99 2.13 -4.22 -27.21
C GLU A 99 2.93 -4.99 -28.29
N SER A 100 3.87 -5.84 -27.90
CA SER A 100 4.65 -6.67 -28.84
C SER A 100 3.83 -7.77 -29.56
N GLY A 101 2.57 -7.99 -29.21
CA GLY A 101 1.67 -8.91 -29.92
C GLY A 101 0.88 -8.27 -31.07
N GLU A 102 0.79 -6.93 -31.14
CA GLU A 102 -0.10 -6.25 -32.09
C GLU A 102 0.57 -5.90 -33.43
N GLU A 103 1.90 -5.92 -33.52
CA GLU A 103 2.63 -5.66 -34.77
C GLU A 103 2.64 -6.88 -35.71
N GLU A 104 2.72 -8.11 -35.17
CA GLU A 104 2.66 -9.34 -35.97
C GLU A 104 1.26 -9.54 -36.60
N ASP A 105 0.18 -9.31 -35.84
CA ASP A 105 -1.20 -9.42 -36.35
C ASP A 105 -1.50 -8.41 -37.48
N LYS A 106 -0.87 -7.22 -37.41
CA LYS A 106 -1.04 -6.18 -38.43
C LYS A 106 -0.27 -6.50 -39.71
N GLU A 107 0.90 -7.11 -39.58
CA GLU A 107 1.69 -7.56 -40.74
C GLU A 107 1.02 -8.78 -41.40
N GLU A 108 0.50 -9.75 -40.63
CA GLU A 108 -0.29 -10.86 -41.18
C GLU A 108 -1.54 -10.35 -41.90
N SER A 109 -2.26 -9.39 -41.33
CA SER A 109 -3.42 -8.77 -41.97
C SER A 109 -3.08 -8.09 -43.29
N ARG A 110 -1.90 -7.45 -43.40
CA ARG A 110 -1.42 -6.84 -44.65
C ARG A 110 -1.06 -7.89 -45.69
N ILE A 111 -0.43 -8.99 -45.28
CA ILE A 111 -0.07 -10.11 -46.16
C ILE A 111 -1.34 -10.76 -46.72
N VAL A 112 -2.36 -10.99 -45.90
CA VAL A 112 -3.65 -11.59 -46.34
C VAL A 112 -4.35 -10.70 -47.37
N LEU A 113 -4.42 -9.39 -47.13
CA LEU A 113 -5.04 -8.44 -48.08
C LEU A 113 -4.29 -8.38 -49.42
N LEU A 114 -2.96 -8.45 -49.40
CA LEU A 114 -2.13 -8.46 -50.63
C LEU A 114 -2.34 -9.74 -51.45
N LEU A 115 -2.51 -10.89 -50.79
CA LEU A 115 -2.78 -12.17 -51.46
C LEU A 115 -4.17 -12.18 -52.11
N GLU A 116 -5.21 -11.69 -51.44
CA GLU A 116 -6.56 -11.59 -52.02
C GLU A 116 -6.60 -10.67 -53.24
N GLN A 117 -5.94 -9.50 -53.18
CA GLN A 117 -5.84 -8.61 -54.33
C GLN A 117 -5.12 -9.26 -55.51
N THR A 118 -4.05 -10.03 -55.25
CA THR A 118 -3.30 -10.71 -56.31
C THR A 118 -4.16 -11.78 -57.00
N VAL A 119 -4.90 -12.58 -56.22
CA VAL A 119 -5.83 -13.58 -56.74
C VAL A 119 -6.94 -12.95 -57.58
N GLN A 120 -7.44 -11.77 -57.18
CA GLN A 120 -8.48 -11.05 -57.91
C GLN A 120 -8.00 -10.46 -59.24
N THR A 121 -6.69 -10.26 -59.39
CA THR A 121 -6.06 -9.67 -60.59
C THR A 121 -5.48 -10.69 -61.58
N CYS A 122 -5.50 -11.98 -61.24
CA CYS A 122 -5.19 -13.09 -62.15
C CYS A 122 -6.45 -13.60 -62.84
#